data_AF-A0A7C7SYU1-F1
#
_entry.id   AF-A0A7C7SYU1-F1
#
_cell.length_a   1.000
_cell.length_b   1.000
_cell.length_c   1.000
_cell.angle_alpha   90.00
_cell.angle_beta   90.00
_cell.angle_gamma   90.00
#
_symmetry.space_group_name_H-M   'P 1'
#
loop_
_entity.id
_entity.type
_entity.pdbx_description
1 polymer ?
#
loop_
_entity_poly.entity_id
_entity_poly.type
_entity_poly.pdbx_seq_one_letter_code
_entity_poly.pdbx_strand_id
1 'polypeptide(L)' 'MSADENDLTPGQWYWIRKPNGATAPYIFHHLKKDPCTNAWVGVFHVGSMLVTFPLNLVVGEARMPDEGPVRR' A
#
# COMPACT_ATOMS: atom_id res chain seq x y z
N MET A 1 3.59 11.54 8.96
CA MET A 1 4.65 10.55 8.70
C MET A 1 4.42 10.06 7.28
N SER A 2 5.31 10.42 6.36
CA SER A 2 5.31 9.90 4.99
C SER A 2 6.06 8.57 5.04
N ALA A 3 5.59 7.52 4.34
CA ALA A 3 6.34 6.28 4.26
C ALA A 3 7.65 6.53 3.49
N ASP A 4 8.79 6.32 4.15
CA ASP A 4 10.11 6.35 3.51
C ASP A 4 10.32 5.09 2.67
N GLU A 5 11.14 5.17 1.62
CA GLU A 5 11.42 4.06 0.68
C GLU A 5 11.87 2.76 1.36
N ASN A 6 12.38 2.83 2.60
CA ASN A 6 12.89 1.70 3.36
C ASN A 6 11.87 0.99 4.27
N ASP A 7 10.65 1.52 4.42
CA ASP A 7 9.65 0.97 5.36
C ASP A 7 8.63 0.02 4.69
N LEU A 8 8.66 -0.12 3.36
CA LEU A 8 7.71 -0.97 2.63
C LEU A 8 8.27 -2.36 2.36
N THR A 9 7.62 -3.38 2.94
CA THR A 9 8.01 -4.79 2.82
C THR A 9 7.11 -5.50 1.80
N PRO A 10 7.67 -6.11 0.73
CA PRO A 10 6.89 -6.87 -0.24
C PRO A 10 6.02 -7.95 0.40
N GLY A 11 4.78 -8.06 -0.04
CA GLY A 11 3.80 -9.01 0.51
C GLY A 11 3.05 -8.53 1.75
N GLN A 12 3.44 -7.39 2.35
CA GLN A 12 2.68 -6.79 3.44
C GLN A 12 1.54 -5.90 2.95
N TRP A 13 0.50 -5.77 3.77
CA TRP A 13 -0.65 -4.93 3.52
C TRP A 13 -0.41 -3.52 4.03
N TYR A 14 -0.83 -2.52 3.25
CA TYR A 14 -0.74 -1.11 3.61
C TYR A 14 -2.05 -0.38 3.30
N TRP A 15 -2.42 0.58 4.14
CA TRP A 15 -3.54 1.47 3.91
C TRP A 15 -3.14 2.56 2.90
N ILE A 16 -3.83 2.60 1.77
CA ILE A 16 -3.64 3.61 0.73
C ILE A 16 -4.82 4.60 0.75
N ARG A 17 -4.51 5.89 0.85
CA ARG A 17 -5.49 6.98 0.76
C ARG A 17 -5.82 7.26 -0.71
N LYS A 18 -7.10 7.15 -1.05
CA LYS A 18 -7.64 7.45 -2.38
C LYS A 18 -7.98 8.94 -2.53
N PRO A 19 -8.12 9.46 -3.77
CA PRO A 19 -8.47 10.86 -4.01
C PRO A 19 -9.81 11.31 -3.39
N ASN A 20 -10.76 10.38 -3.21
CA ASN A 20 -12.05 10.65 -2.57
C ASN A 20 -11.96 10.70 -1.02
N GLY A 21 -10.75 10.62 -0.45
CA GLY A 21 -10.52 10.64 0.99
C GLY A 21 -10.66 9.28 1.68
N ALA A 22 -11.22 8.27 1.02
CA ALA A 22 -11.33 6.92 1.57
C ALA A 22 -9.96 6.22 1.63
N THR A 23 -9.79 5.29 2.56
CA THR A 23 -8.63 4.40 2.62
C THR A 23 -9.01 2.98 2.23
N ALA A 24 -8.10 2.27 1.55
CA ALA A 24 -8.26 0.84 1.26
C ALA A 24 -6.94 0.10 1.46
N PRO A 25 -6.98 -1.16 1.93
CA PRO A 25 -5.78 -1.93 2.15
C PRO A 25 -5.37 -2.60 0.83
N TYR A 26 -4.09 -2.48 0.46
CA TYR A 26 -3.52 -3.17 -0.70
C TYR A 26 -2.18 -3.81 -0.34
N ILE A 27 -1.84 -4.90 -1.02
CA ILE A 27 -0.58 -5.61 -0.79
C ILE A 27 0.53 -4.92 -1.56
N PHE A 28 1.60 -4.53 -0.87
CA PHE A 28 2.77 -3.97 -1.51
C PHE A 28 3.54 -5.01 -2.30
N HIS A 29 3.96 -4.66 -3.52
CA HIS A 29 4.70 -5.54 -4.41
C HIS A 29 6.18 -5.13 -4.54
N HIS A 30 6.48 -3.92 -5.01
CA HIS A 30 7.84 -3.38 -5.09
C HIS A 30 7.83 -1.85 -5.32
N LEU A 31 8.99 -1.21 -5.12
CA LEU A 31 9.22 0.18 -5.52
C LEU A 31 9.65 0.27 -6.98
N LYS A 32 9.15 1.28 -7.69
CA LYS A 32 9.54 1.59 -9.06
C LYS A 32 9.75 3.10 -9.20
N LYS A 33 10.69 3.51 -10.06
CA LYS A 33 10.78 4.90 -10.52
C LYS A 33 9.75 5.18 -11.60
N ASP A 34 8.97 6.23 -11.40
CA ASP A 34 8.08 6.76 -12.43
C ASP A 34 8.91 7.44 -13.53
N PRO A 35 8.75 7.06 -14.80
CA PRO A 35 9.58 7.59 -15.89
C PRO A 35 9.27 9.05 -16.25
N CYS A 36 8.10 9.56 -15.89
CA CYS A 36 7.69 10.93 -16.23
C CYS A 36 8.16 11.94 -15.18
N THR A 37 8.10 11.56 -13.90
CA THR A 37 8.39 12.44 -12.77
C THR A 37 9.73 12.14 -12.10
N ASN A 38 10.37 11.00 -12.43
CA ASN A 38 11.58 10.47 -11.80
C ASN A 38 11.43 10.23 -10.27
N ALA A 39 10.20 10.24 -9.77
CA ALA A 39 9.87 10.00 -8.38
C ALA A 39 9.69 8.50 -8.10
N TRP A 40 9.97 8.07 -6.87
CA TRP A 40 9.66 6.73 -6.43
C TRP A 40 8.17 6.57 -6.16
N VAL A 41 7.60 5.48 -6.69
CA VAL A 41 6.23 5.07 -6.48
C VAL A 41 6.18 3.63 -5.99
N GLY A 42 5.18 3.31 -5.18
CA GLY A 42 4.92 1.93 -4.77
C GLY A 42 3.99 1.25 -5.76
N VAL A 43 4.32 0.02 -6.13
CA VAL A 43 3.45 -0.86 -6.91
C VAL A 43 2.70 -1.77 -5.93
N PHE A 44 1.38 -1.82 -6.05
CA PHE A 44 0.51 -2.57 -5.15
C PHE A 44 -0.44 -3.49 -5.92
N HIS A 45 -0.77 -4.64 -5.32
CA HIS A 45 -1.84 -5.52 -5.79
C HIS A 45 -3.21 -4.97 -5.37
N VAL A 46 -4.01 -4.59 -6.35
CA VAL A 46 -5.41 -4.18 -6.20
C VAL A 46 -6.28 -5.26 -6.86
N GLY A 47 -6.70 -6.23 -6.05
CA GLY A 47 -7.29 -7.46 -6.60
C GLY A 47 -6.26 -8.21 -7.44
N SER A 48 -6.55 -8.43 -8.73
CA SER A 48 -5.65 -9.10 -9.69
C SER A 48 -4.75 -8.15 -10.49
N MET A 49 -4.84 -6.83 -10.26
CA MET A 49 -4.12 -5.81 -11.02
C MET A 49 -2.98 -5.19 -10.21
N LEU A 50 -1.90 -4.81 -10.89
CA LEU A 50 -0.84 -3.98 -10.32
C LEU A 50 -1.15 -2.51 -10.58
N VAL A 51 -1.23 -1.73 -9.51
CA VAL A 51 -1.50 -0.28 -9.57
C VAL A 51 -0.39 0.46 -8.86
N THR A 52 0.05 1.56 -9.48
CA THR A 52 1.08 2.45 -8.90
C THR A 52 0.44 3.54 -8.06
N PHE A 53 0.91 3.69 -6.83
CA PHE A 53 0.53 4.78 -5.94
C PHE A 53 1.77 5.57 -5.51
N PRO A 54 1.70 6.91 -5.50
CA PRO A 54 2.68 7.75 -4.83
C PRO A 54 2.85 7.37 -3.36
N LEU A 55 4.09 7.39 -2.85
CA LEU A 55 4.40 6.95 -1.49
C LEU A 55 3.73 7.83 -0.41
N ASN A 56 3.43 9.09 -0.70
CA ASN A 56 2.69 9.98 0.20
C ASN A 56 1.21 9.59 0.38
N LEU A 57 0.66 8.68 -0.44
CA LEU A 57 -0.67 8.12 -0.26
C LEU A 57 -0.67 6.90 0.68
N VAL A 58 0.51 6.36 1.00
CA VAL A 58 0.64 5.27 1.97
C VAL A 58 0.49 5.85 3.37
N VAL A 59 -0.56 5.43 4.07
CA VAL A 59 -0.89 5.92 5.42
C VAL A 59 -0.13 5.14 6.49
N GLY A 60 0.13 3.85 6.24
CA GLY A 60 0.84 2.95 7.15
C GLY A 60 0.47 1.49 6.92
N GLU A 61 1.06 0.59 7.71
CA GLU A 61 0.76 -0.84 7.68
C GLU A 61 -0.73 -1.11 7.98
N ALA A 62 -1.33 -1.96 7.16
CA ALA A 62 -2.67 -2.48 7.39
C ALA A 62 -2.55 -3.87 8.02
N ARG A 63 -2.80 -3.94 9.34
CA ARG A 63 -2.95 -5.23 10.02
C ARG A 63 -4.38 -5.70 9.82
N MET A 64 -4.56 -6.76 9.04
CA MET A 64 -5.83 -7.49 9.03
C MET A 64 -6.01 -8.08 10.43
N PRO A 65 -7.23 -8.06 11.00
CA PRO A 65 -7.47 -8.83 12.21
C PRO A 65 -7.19 -10.29 11.89
N ASP A 66 -6.19 -10.87 12.56
CA ASP A 66 -6.10 -12.32 12.69
C ASP A 66 -7.46 -12.79 13.18
N GLU A 67 -8.10 -13.73 12.50
CA GLU A 67 -9.46 -14.20 12.76
C GLU A 67 -9.81 -14.13 14.26
N GLY A 68 -10.50 -13.06 14.65
CA GLY A 68 -11.04 -12.91 16.01
C GLY A 68 -11.99 -14.08 16.28
N PRO A 69 -12.10 -14.53 17.53
CA PRO A 69 -12.39 -15.92 17.86
C PRO A 69 -13.61 -16.44 17.13
N VAL A 70 -13.47 -17.59 16.48
CA VAL A 70 -14.59 -18.43 16.04
C VAL A 70 -15.42 -18.72 17.29
N ARG A 71 -16.46 -17.91 17.53
CA ARG A 71 -17.49 -18.21 18.52
C ARG A 71 -18.31 -19.36 17.95
N ARG A 72 -17.91 -20.60 18.29
CA ARG A 72 -18.82 -21.75 18.29
C ARG A 72 -19.70 -21.70 19.53
#